data_AF-A0A1V4Z335-F1
#
_entry.id   AF-A0A1V4Z335-F1
#
_cell.length_a   1.000
_cell.length_b   1.000
_cell.length_c   1.000
_cell.angle_alpha   90.00
_cell.angle_beta   90.00
_cell.angle_gamma   90.00
#
_symmetry.space_group_name_H-M   'P 1'
#
loop_
_entity.id
_entity.type
_entity.pdbx_description
1 polymer ?
#
loop_
_entity_poly.entity_id
_entity_poly.type
_entity_poly.pdbx_seq_one_letter_code
_entity_poly.pdbx_strand_id
1 'polypeptide(L)'
;MIAFTRGQARLSLCIALAGLLAVAAVAPAAEAKYNFDGFPLALAAQGQVQGRVLTFETLGLANPPLTCHFTLPGDVAWARAYVGVWGSAPDYQGWAQLQVNDETPDRTPLLGREDTQEDVYVAGYGVYWLAYDATSLLRKGENTVSINTSWRDPESRIDGRVYGIVVVAAVKEPGGPLTTYRVAEGNVNLHGYGWTEGANPTVLDETSLSFGPLPAGGRASLTTVEIATARGQPDYLLLNGRALGGSAADDIGDERSFNAAGATGIDSRYVDMETFDVTSLAGSDNVLTFLRGKDLDGDGDILTTGDRPEGEDYIHPVLAILAVESSGGAAAGHDLAVRDVTISDAYVGTNGTISATLLNFGPAVKSPAQVTFGVDGRTIATQQVAVEASGVQRVSAPWAATAGSHVVEVAAHLGGDIDAANDMATKTVTVGGLPDLVLTMGAPVGPASSPSPQSGTPYALLAAVAGVAIAAGLVVRRPPGKRHALAVLLATALALAPASLPAASMATARADTGASLLPVTITNEGGSDAPAFDLAVFVDGQRTVVQGIDSMEAGNVTRLEIPLYVAPGKHHVRAVADAGGTVREASESNNMAEADYDFR
;
A
#
# COMPACT_ATOMS: atom_id res chain seq x y z
N MET A 1 -23.97 20.28 -52.60
CA MET A 1 -24.57 19.69 -51.40
C MET A 1 -23.40 19.21 -50.54
N ILE A 2 -23.08 20.03 -49.54
CA ILE A 2 -22.08 19.98 -48.46
C ILE A 2 -20.74 19.26 -48.77
N ALA A 3 -19.76 20.07 -49.16
CA ALA A 3 -18.36 19.70 -49.29
C ALA A 3 -17.66 19.76 -47.92
N PHE A 4 -17.18 18.63 -47.42
CA PHE A 4 -16.25 18.60 -46.30
C PHE A 4 -14.87 19.07 -46.78
N THR A 5 -14.41 20.21 -46.27
CA THR A 5 -13.13 20.80 -46.64
C THR A 5 -11.98 20.07 -45.93
N ARG A 6 -10.94 19.70 -46.68
CA ARG A 6 -9.70 19.05 -46.19
C ARG A 6 -9.02 19.74 -44.99
N GLY A 7 -9.39 20.98 -44.68
CA GLY A 7 -8.91 21.73 -43.51
C GLY A 7 -9.49 21.25 -42.19
N GLN A 8 -10.76 20.80 -42.15
CA GLN A 8 -11.39 20.33 -40.90
C GLN A 8 -10.89 18.95 -40.46
N ALA A 9 -10.56 18.07 -41.41
CA ALA A 9 -9.94 16.78 -41.11
C ALA A 9 -8.51 16.92 -40.55
N ARG A 10 -7.74 17.91 -41.02
CA ARG A 10 -6.39 18.20 -40.50
C ARG A 10 -6.43 18.88 -39.14
N LEU A 11 -7.39 19.77 -38.92
CA LEU A 11 -7.59 20.42 -37.61
C LEU A 11 -8.05 19.40 -36.55
N SER A 12 -8.95 18.48 -36.91
CA SER A 12 -9.40 17.40 -36.01
C SER A 12 -8.29 16.41 -35.69
N LEU A 13 -7.41 16.10 -36.66
CA LEU A 13 -6.24 15.25 -36.43
C LEU A 13 -5.19 15.94 -35.56
N CYS A 14 -4.94 17.24 -35.74
CA CYS A 14 -4.03 18.00 -34.88
C CYS A 14 -4.57 18.20 -33.46
N ILE A 15 -5.88 18.36 -33.29
CA ILE A 15 -6.52 18.43 -31.96
C ILE A 15 -6.49 17.06 -31.28
N ALA A 16 -6.72 15.96 -32.02
CA ALA A 16 -6.60 14.62 -31.47
C ALA A 16 -5.15 14.27 -31.10
N LEU A 17 -4.16 14.72 -31.89
CA LEU A 17 -2.73 14.50 -31.60
C LEU A 17 -2.22 15.40 -30.46
N ALA A 18 -2.69 16.64 -30.38
CA ALA A 18 -2.41 17.55 -29.26
C ALA A 18 -3.12 17.10 -27.97
N GLY A 19 -4.31 16.50 -28.07
CA GLY A 19 -4.98 15.81 -26.98
C GLY A 19 -4.21 14.58 -26.51
N LEU A 20 -3.68 13.77 -27.43
CA LEU A 20 -2.82 12.62 -27.09
C LEU A 20 -1.51 13.02 -26.41
N LEU A 21 -0.89 14.13 -26.86
CA LEU A 21 0.34 14.67 -26.28
C LEU A 21 0.10 15.40 -24.94
N ALA A 22 -1.09 15.95 -24.71
CA ALA A 22 -1.46 16.56 -23.43
C ALA A 22 -1.89 15.53 -22.37
N VAL A 23 -2.45 14.38 -22.78
CA VAL A 23 -2.79 13.26 -21.88
C VAL A 23 -1.53 12.52 -21.40
N ALA A 24 -0.44 12.53 -22.18
CA ALA A 24 0.84 11.96 -21.76
C ALA A 24 1.59 12.80 -20.69
N ALA A 25 1.08 13.98 -20.30
CA ALA A 25 1.78 14.92 -19.41
C ALA A 25 1.07 15.19 -18.08
N VAL A 26 -0.02 14.48 -17.76
CA VAL A 26 -0.71 14.62 -16.47
C VAL A 26 -1.16 13.25 -15.97
N ALA A 27 -0.18 12.41 -15.65
CA ALA A 27 -0.35 11.50 -14.52
C ALA A 27 0.26 12.23 -13.33
N PRO A 28 -0.42 12.38 -12.18
CA PRO A 28 0.35 12.43 -10.95
C PRO A 28 1.12 11.10 -10.94
N ALA A 29 2.43 11.19 -11.19
CA ALA A 29 3.32 10.13 -10.78
C ALA A 29 3.03 9.90 -9.29
N ALA A 30 3.05 8.64 -8.86
CA ALA A 30 3.20 8.40 -7.43
C ALA A 30 4.62 8.88 -7.09
N GLU A 31 4.78 10.19 -6.87
CA GLU A 31 6.06 10.76 -6.48
C GLU A 31 6.39 10.17 -5.12
N ALA A 32 7.48 9.41 -5.04
CA ALA A 32 7.95 8.89 -3.76
C ALA A 32 8.58 10.04 -2.98
N LYS A 33 7.75 10.82 -2.29
CA LYS A 33 8.22 11.85 -1.36
C LYS A 33 8.68 11.18 -0.08
N TYR A 34 9.92 11.44 0.35
CA TYR A 34 10.45 10.89 1.61
C TYR A 34 9.40 10.85 2.73
N ASN A 35 9.25 9.67 3.31
CA ASN A 35 8.41 9.43 4.47
C ASN A 35 9.25 8.69 5.51
N PHE A 36 9.24 9.14 6.76
CA PHE A 36 10.00 8.49 7.81
C PHE A 36 9.52 7.05 8.03
N ASP A 37 8.21 6.84 8.07
CA ASP A 37 7.53 5.54 8.17
C ASP A 37 7.66 4.72 6.87
N GLY A 38 8.09 5.38 5.79
CA GLY A 38 8.34 4.79 4.50
C GLY A 38 7.10 4.63 3.63
N PHE A 39 7.19 3.70 2.68
CA PHE A 39 6.21 3.48 1.62
C PHE A 39 5.65 2.06 1.73
N PRO A 40 4.33 1.90 1.94
CA PRO A 40 3.68 0.59 1.95
C PRO A 40 4.02 -0.21 0.69
N LEU A 41 4.14 -1.53 0.84
CA LEU A 41 4.29 -2.42 -0.31
C LEU A 41 3.05 -2.30 -1.20
N ALA A 42 3.25 -2.08 -2.49
CA ALA A 42 2.20 -2.02 -3.50
C ALA A 42 2.55 -2.91 -4.69
N LEU A 43 1.53 -3.42 -5.40
CA LEU A 43 1.75 -4.24 -6.58
C LEU A 43 2.50 -3.46 -7.67
N ALA A 44 3.68 -3.96 -8.03
CA ALA A 44 4.52 -3.42 -9.10
C ALA A 44 4.41 -4.25 -10.38
N ALA A 45 4.11 -5.55 -10.25
CA ALA A 45 3.85 -6.40 -11.40
C ALA A 45 2.93 -7.58 -11.08
N GLN A 46 2.20 -8.01 -12.10
CA GLN A 46 1.38 -9.21 -12.07
C GLN A 46 1.16 -9.81 -13.46
N GLY A 47 0.84 -11.10 -13.49
CA GLY A 47 0.36 -11.75 -14.72
C GLY A 47 0.56 -13.25 -14.72
N GLN A 48 0.54 -13.82 -15.93
CA GLN A 48 0.83 -15.23 -16.21
C GLN A 48 1.97 -15.42 -17.20
N VAL A 49 2.80 -16.45 -16.96
CA VAL A 49 3.84 -16.89 -17.89
C VAL A 49 3.83 -18.41 -18.03
N GLN A 50 3.95 -18.91 -19.26
CA GLN A 50 4.31 -20.30 -19.50
C GLN A 50 5.81 -20.45 -19.26
N GLY A 51 6.17 -20.83 -18.03
CA GLY A 51 7.53 -20.82 -17.51
C GLY A 51 7.49 -20.47 -16.03
N ARG A 52 8.49 -19.72 -15.54
CA ARG A 52 8.68 -19.50 -14.10
C ARG A 52 8.95 -18.05 -13.78
N VAL A 53 8.75 -17.69 -12.52
CA VAL A 53 9.34 -16.48 -11.93
C VAL A 53 10.58 -16.90 -11.16
N LEU A 54 11.71 -16.29 -11.49
CA LEU A 54 13.01 -16.59 -10.91
C LEU A 54 13.53 -15.36 -10.18
N THR A 55 14.21 -15.59 -9.05
CA THR A 55 14.89 -14.57 -8.28
C THR A 55 16.39 -14.85 -8.26
N PHE A 56 17.20 -13.79 -8.28
CA PHE A 56 18.66 -13.85 -8.19
C PHE A 56 19.19 -12.71 -7.34
N GLU A 57 20.29 -12.94 -6.65
CA GLU A 57 20.72 -12.00 -5.63
C GLU A 57 22.23 -11.95 -5.40
N THR A 58 22.69 -10.81 -4.90
CA THR A 58 23.93 -10.68 -4.13
C THR A 58 23.59 -9.88 -2.89
N LEU A 59 23.64 -10.52 -1.71
CA LEU A 59 23.17 -9.96 -0.45
C LEU A 59 24.33 -9.67 0.51
N GLY A 60 24.11 -8.77 1.46
CA GLY A 60 25.09 -8.36 2.47
C GLY A 60 25.53 -6.92 2.33
N LEU A 61 25.40 -6.16 3.42
CA LEU A 61 25.88 -4.78 3.48
C LEU A 61 27.38 -4.68 3.16
N ALA A 62 27.70 -4.18 1.98
CA ALA A 62 29.04 -4.18 1.42
C ALA A 62 29.39 -2.85 0.75
N ASN A 63 30.68 -2.61 0.57
CA ASN A 63 31.15 -1.46 -0.20
C ASN A 63 30.90 -1.71 -1.70
N PRO A 64 30.39 -0.73 -2.45
CA PRO A 64 30.31 -0.85 -3.91
C PRO A 64 31.71 -0.85 -4.57
N PRO A 65 31.84 -1.39 -5.80
CA PRO A 65 30.76 -1.96 -6.60
C PRO A 65 30.35 -3.36 -6.10
N LEU A 66 29.06 -3.65 -6.23
CA LEU A 66 28.49 -4.98 -6.01
C LEU A 66 27.96 -5.53 -7.33
N THR A 67 28.08 -6.83 -7.57
CA THR A 67 27.62 -7.47 -8.82
C THR A 67 26.89 -8.77 -8.52
N CYS A 68 25.77 -8.97 -9.21
CA CYS A 68 25.01 -10.21 -9.28
C CYS A 68 25.18 -10.85 -10.67
N HIS A 69 25.55 -12.12 -10.70
CA HIS A 69 25.74 -12.92 -11.91
C HIS A 69 24.72 -14.05 -11.94
N PHE A 70 24.02 -14.22 -13.06
CA PHE A 70 23.00 -15.28 -13.17
C PHE A 70 22.72 -15.66 -14.62
N THR A 71 22.07 -16.82 -14.80
CA THR A 71 21.71 -17.36 -16.11
C THR A 71 20.19 -17.52 -16.21
N LEU A 72 19.59 -17.00 -17.28
CA LEU A 72 18.16 -17.17 -17.56
C LEU A 72 17.93 -18.33 -18.57
N PRO A 73 17.01 -19.26 -18.28
CA PRO A 73 16.79 -20.45 -19.13
C PRO A 73 16.03 -20.15 -20.42
N GLY A 74 15.37 -19.00 -20.52
CA GLY A 74 14.46 -18.67 -21.61
C GLY A 74 14.31 -17.17 -21.85
N ASP A 75 13.35 -16.80 -22.68
CA ASP A 75 13.09 -15.40 -23.03
C ASP A 75 12.40 -14.68 -21.87
N VAL A 76 12.82 -13.44 -21.63
CA VAL A 76 12.25 -12.59 -20.57
C VAL A 76 10.88 -12.09 -21.01
N ALA A 77 9.87 -12.31 -20.17
CA ALA A 77 8.53 -11.73 -20.33
C ALA A 77 8.43 -10.39 -19.59
N TRP A 78 9.03 -10.32 -18.40
CA TRP A 78 9.11 -9.16 -17.54
C TRP A 78 10.29 -9.35 -16.59
N ALA A 79 11.00 -8.27 -16.23
CA ALA A 79 12.01 -8.31 -15.18
C ALA A 79 12.20 -6.96 -14.50
N ARG A 80 12.58 -7.01 -13.22
CA ARG A 80 12.89 -5.84 -12.39
C ARG A 80 14.12 -6.12 -11.55
N ALA A 81 15.02 -5.16 -11.47
CA ALA A 81 16.21 -5.20 -10.63
C ALA A 81 16.06 -4.21 -9.48
N TYR A 82 16.43 -4.63 -8.28
CA TYR A 82 16.32 -3.88 -7.05
C TYR A 82 17.67 -3.73 -6.37
N VAL A 83 17.88 -2.59 -5.72
CA VAL A 83 19.11 -2.27 -5.00
C VAL A 83 18.77 -1.57 -3.69
N GLY A 84 19.33 -2.05 -2.58
CA GLY A 84 19.30 -1.32 -1.31
C GLY A 84 20.59 -0.51 -1.09
N VAL A 85 20.49 0.77 -0.74
CA VAL A 85 21.63 1.65 -0.44
C VAL A 85 21.47 2.31 0.93
N TRP A 86 22.52 2.31 1.74
CA TRP A 86 22.51 2.95 3.05
C TRP A 86 22.94 4.42 2.99
N GLY A 87 22.03 5.33 3.35
CA GLY A 87 22.24 6.77 3.37
C GLY A 87 22.77 7.35 4.68
N SER A 88 22.60 6.63 5.80
CA SER A 88 22.98 7.01 7.18
C SER A 88 22.21 8.19 7.81
N ALA A 89 21.62 9.11 7.05
CA ALA A 89 20.75 10.15 7.60
C ALA A 89 19.70 10.62 6.57
N PRO A 90 18.55 11.15 7.03
CA PRO A 90 17.47 11.59 6.14
C PRO A 90 17.86 12.66 5.12
N ASP A 91 18.75 13.59 5.50
CA ASP A 91 19.14 14.73 4.65
C ASP A 91 20.39 14.45 3.80
N TYR A 92 20.93 13.23 3.85
CA TYR A 92 22.17 12.91 3.15
C TYR A 92 21.91 12.54 1.70
N GLN A 93 22.66 13.20 0.82
CA GLN A 93 22.50 13.09 -0.63
C GLN A 93 23.73 12.46 -1.28
N GLY A 94 23.49 11.79 -2.40
CA GLY A 94 24.51 11.09 -3.17
C GLY A 94 23.97 10.62 -4.51
N TRP A 95 24.54 9.54 -5.03
CA TRP A 95 24.07 8.94 -6.27
C TRP A 95 24.29 7.43 -6.27
N ALA A 96 23.47 6.73 -7.05
CA ALA A 96 23.61 5.33 -7.39
C ALA A 96 23.67 5.16 -8.91
N GLN A 97 24.36 4.13 -9.40
CA GLN A 97 24.44 3.82 -10.83
C GLN A 97 24.38 2.31 -11.03
N LEU A 98 23.21 1.84 -11.46
CA LEU A 98 23.00 0.47 -11.88
C LEU A 98 23.59 0.27 -13.28
N GLN A 99 24.17 -0.89 -13.53
CA GLN A 99 24.53 -1.38 -14.85
C GLN A 99 23.89 -2.75 -15.05
N VAL A 100 23.18 -2.94 -16.17
CA VAL A 100 22.58 -4.22 -16.54
C VAL A 100 23.22 -4.69 -17.83
N ASN A 101 23.91 -5.82 -17.79
CA ASN A 101 24.73 -6.32 -18.89
C ASN A 101 25.68 -5.22 -19.40
N ASP A 102 25.55 -4.88 -20.68
CA ASP A 102 26.40 -3.93 -21.38
C ASP A 102 25.83 -2.49 -21.30
N GLU A 103 24.66 -2.31 -20.70
CA GLU A 103 23.94 -1.04 -20.61
C GLU A 103 24.14 -0.38 -19.24
N THR A 104 24.59 0.87 -19.25
CA THR A 104 24.80 1.68 -18.03
C THR A 104 23.99 2.96 -18.13
N PRO A 105 22.80 3.02 -17.52
CA PRO A 105 22.03 4.25 -17.38
C PRO A 105 22.81 5.38 -16.70
N ASP A 106 22.25 6.60 -16.83
CA ASP A 106 22.71 7.76 -16.07
C ASP A 106 22.59 7.50 -14.56
N ARG A 107 23.38 8.24 -13.78
CA ARG A 107 23.34 8.17 -12.31
C ARG A 107 21.96 8.56 -11.81
N THR A 108 21.37 7.73 -10.96
CA THR A 108 20.20 8.08 -10.16
C THR A 108 20.64 8.96 -8.99
N PRO A 109 20.21 10.23 -8.90
CA PRO A 109 20.45 11.03 -7.71
C PRO A 109 19.70 10.44 -6.52
N LEU A 110 20.32 10.45 -5.34
CA LEU A 110 19.70 10.07 -4.07
C LEU A 110 19.58 11.35 -3.25
N LEU A 111 18.36 11.86 -3.06
CA LEU A 111 18.14 13.23 -2.59
C LEU A 111 17.64 13.33 -1.13
N GLY A 112 17.56 12.19 -0.43
CA GLY A 112 17.14 12.14 0.96
C GLY A 112 15.71 12.64 1.11
N ARG A 113 15.47 13.56 2.05
CA ARG A 113 14.15 14.18 2.27
C ARG A 113 13.55 14.88 1.05
N GLU A 114 14.40 15.30 0.12
CA GLU A 114 14.01 16.02 -1.08
C GLU A 114 13.83 15.08 -2.28
N ASP A 115 13.92 13.76 -2.10
CA ASP A 115 13.65 12.82 -3.17
C ASP A 115 12.16 12.77 -3.49
N THR A 116 11.86 12.79 -4.78
CA THR A 116 10.51 12.73 -5.36
C THR A 116 10.46 11.81 -6.57
N GLN A 117 11.56 11.11 -6.87
CA GLN A 117 11.66 10.28 -8.06
C GLN A 117 10.76 9.05 -7.95
N GLU A 118 10.12 8.71 -9.05
CA GLU A 118 9.47 7.41 -9.20
C GLU A 118 10.53 6.30 -9.07
N ASP A 119 10.15 5.16 -8.49
CA ASP A 119 11.00 3.98 -8.27
C ASP A 119 12.21 4.18 -7.32
N VAL A 120 12.31 5.31 -6.61
CA VAL A 120 13.29 5.56 -5.53
C VAL A 120 12.56 5.70 -4.19
N TYR A 121 12.56 4.63 -3.41
CA TYR A 121 11.91 4.63 -2.10
C TYR A 121 12.93 4.94 -1.00
N VAL A 122 12.83 6.11 -0.36
CA VAL A 122 13.70 6.51 0.75
C VAL A 122 12.92 6.70 2.06
N ALA A 123 13.33 5.97 3.09
CA ALA A 123 12.66 5.94 4.38
C ALA A 123 13.65 5.94 5.56
N GLY A 124 13.12 6.15 6.78
CA GLY A 124 13.91 6.14 8.01
C GLY A 124 15.15 7.03 7.94
N TYR A 125 16.30 6.50 8.38
CA TYR A 125 17.57 7.23 8.38
C TYR A 125 18.29 7.18 7.01
N GLY A 126 17.56 7.47 5.94
CA GLY A 126 18.07 7.46 4.58
C GLY A 126 18.34 6.06 4.04
N VAL A 127 17.47 5.10 4.34
CA VAL A 127 17.53 3.76 3.73
C VAL A 127 16.84 3.84 2.39
N TYR A 128 17.58 3.60 1.31
CA TYR A 128 17.07 3.64 -0.06
C TYR A 128 16.81 2.24 -0.58
N TRP A 129 15.67 2.05 -1.23
CA TRP A 129 15.36 0.91 -2.08
C TRP A 129 15.05 1.43 -3.48
N LEU A 130 15.86 1.03 -4.46
CA LEU A 130 15.73 1.49 -5.84
C LEU A 130 15.22 0.35 -6.70
N ALA A 131 14.24 0.63 -7.55
CA ALA A 131 13.71 -0.31 -8.51
C ALA A 131 14.04 0.14 -9.95
N TYR A 132 14.37 -0.82 -10.81
CA TYR A 132 14.75 -0.57 -12.20
C TYR A 132 14.07 -1.59 -13.13
N ASP A 133 13.36 -1.11 -14.15
CA ASP A 133 12.86 -1.99 -15.21
C ASP A 133 14.05 -2.59 -15.98
N ALA A 134 14.19 -3.91 -15.88
CA ALA A 134 15.25 -4.68 -16.52
C ALA A 134 14.71 -5.56 -17.65
N THR A 135 13.42 -5.45 -17.99
CA THR A 135 12.72 -6.33 -18.92
C THR A 135 13.38 -6.40 -20.30
N SER A 136 13.78 -5.25 -20.83
CA SER A 136 14.43 -5.15 -22.15
C SER A 136 15.96 -5.30 -22.10
N LEU A 137 16.54 -5.26 -20.90
CA LEU A 137 17.99 -5.28 -20.66
C LEU A 137 18.51 -6.70 -20.39
N LEU A 138 17.68 -7.55 -19.80
CA LEU A 138 17.99 -8.96 -19.56
C LEU A 138 17.71 -9.82 -20.79
N ARG A 139 18.42 -10.94 -20.90
CA ARG A 139 18.38 -11.85 -22.04
C ARG A 139 18.45 -13.31 -21.60
N LYS A 140 18.01 -14.21 -22.47
CA LYS A 140 18.29 -15.64 -22.30
C LYS A 140 19.80 -15.89 -22.24
N GLY A 141 20.24 -16.75 -21.32
CA GLY A 141 21.65 -17.04 -21.07
C GLY A 141 22.23 -16.16 -19.96
N GLU A 142 23.52 -15.87 -20.05
CA GLU A 142 24.27 -15.14 -19.01
C GLU A 142 23.86 -13.67 -18.93
N ASN A 143 23.65 -13.21 -17.70
CA ASN A 143 23.37 -11.83 -17.35
C ASN A 143 24.19 -11.36 -16.15
N THR A 144 24.38 -10.05 -16.08
CA THR A 144 25.03 -9.38 -14.96
C THR A 144 24.28 -8.12 -14.57
N VAL A 145 24.09 -7.89 -13.27
CA VAL A 145 23.62 -6.61 -12.73
C VAL A 145 24.67 -6.12 -11.75
N SER A 146 25.17 -4.90 -11.94
CA SER A 146 26.14 -4.26 -11.05
C SER A 146 25.60 -2.94 -10.53
N ILE A 147 26.02 -2.56 -9.34
CA ILE A 147 25.70 -1.26 -8.74
C ILE A 147 26.99 -0.60 -8.26
N ASN A 148 27.14 0.68 -8.59
CA ASN A 148 28.09 1.56 -7.96
C ASN A 148 27.36 2.71 -7.26
N THR A 149 27.96 3.33 -6.25
CA THR A 149 27.40 4.50 -5.57
C THR A 149 28.46 5.57 -5.36
N SER A 150 28.05 6.70 -4.80
CA SER A 150 28.93 7.77 -4.35
C SER A 150 29.73 7.45 -3.07
N TRP A 151 29.93 6.17 -2.74
CA TRP A 151 30.77 5.75 -1.62
C TRP A 151 32.17 6.38 -1.70
N ARG A 152 32.55 7.11 -0.64
CA ARG A 152 33.81 7.89 -0.54
C ARG A 152 33.99 8.99 -1.58
N ASP A 153 32.92 9.39 -2.27
CA ASP A 153 32.91 10.61 -3.08
C ASP A 153 32.93 11.83 -2.12
N PRO A 154 33.93 12.74 -2.21
CA PRO A 154 34.03 13.90 -1.31
C PRO A 154 32.83 14.84 -1.38
N GLU A 155 32.07 14.83 -2.48
CA GLU A 155 30.88 15.66 -2.67
C GLU A 155 29.61 14.97 -2.16
N SER A 156 29.70 13.70 -1.76
CA SER A 156 28.59 12.92 -1.23
C SER A 156 28.61 12.84 0.28
N ARG A 157 27.41 12.78 0.86
CA ARG A 157 27.23 12.68 2.32
C ARG A 157 26.71 11.31 2.76
N ILE A 158 26.18 10.50 1.84
CA ILE A 158 25.67 9.16 2.19
C ILE A 158 26.80 8.21 2.62
N ASP A 159 26.48 7.23 3.47
CA ASP A 159 27.41 6.10 3.73
C ASP A 159 27.71 5.37 2.41
N GLY A 160 26.68 5.11 1.60
CA GLY A 160 26.80 4.63 0.23
C GLY A 160 27.08 3.13 0.10
N ARG A 161 27.25 2.39 1.21
CA ARG A 161 27.25 0.93 1.16
C ARG A 161 25.92 0.38 0.66
N VAL A 162 25.99 -0.79 0.06
CA VAL A 162 24.89 -1.45 -0.63
C VAL A 162 24.45 -2.65 0.20
N TYR A 163 23.17 -2.72 0.55
CA TYR A 163 22.55 -3.86 1.24
C TYR A 163 22.56 -5.11 0.36
N GLY A 164 22.23 -4.95 -0.92
CA GLY A 164 22.28 -6.03 -1.89
C GLY A 164 21.72 -5.63 -3.25
N ILE A 165 21.78 -6.57 -4.18
CA ILE A 165 21.07 -6.57 -5.46
C ILE A 165 20.08 -7.74 -5.42
N VAL A 166 18.84 -7.51 -5.80
CA VAL A 166 17.84 -8.57 -6.04
C VAL A 166 17.25 -8.39 -7.43
N VAL A 167 17.18 -9.45 -8.22
CA VAL A 167 16.61 -9.45 -9.57
C VAL A 167 15.45 -10.42 -9.62
N VAL A 168 14.30 -9.97 -10.13
CA VAL A 168 13.12 -10.80 -10.36
C VAL A 168 12.87 -10.87 -11.86
N ALA A 169 12.68 -12.08 -12.40
CA ALA A 169 12.43 -12.28 -13.82
C ALA A 169 11.33 -13.32 -14.07
N ALA A 170 10.28 -12.93 -14.77
CA ALA A 170 9.32 -13.86 -15.37
C ALA A 170 9.87 -14.35 -16.72
N VAL A 171 10.16 -15.64 -16.82
CA VAL A 171 10.88 -16.23 -17.96
C VAL A 171 10.02 -17.29 -18.64
N LYS A 172 10.00 -17.26 -19.98
CA LYS A 172 9.26 -18.22 -20.80
C LYS A 172 10.05 -19.52 -20.96
N GLU A 173 9.42 -20.63 -20.62
CA GLU A 173 9.94 -21.98 -20.82
C GLU A 173 8.90 -22.81 -21.57
N PRO A 174 9.10 -23.09 -22.88
CA PRO A 174 8.18 -23.94 -23.63
C PRO A 174 8.02 -25.31 -22.98
N GLY A 175 6.79 -25.67 -22.60
CA GLY A 175 6.48 -26.91 -21.87
C GLY A 175 6.77 -26.87 -20.37
N GLY A 176 7.20 -25.71 -19.83
CA GLY A 176 7.29 -25.46 -18.39
C GLY A 176 5.92 -25.31 -17.72
N PRO A 177 5.88 -25.06 -16.39
CA PRO A 177 4.62 -24.83 -15.68
C PRO A 177 3.92 -23.56 -16.18
N LEU A 178 2.63 -23.43 -15.89
CA LEU A 178 1.95 -22.14 -15.99
C LEU A 178 2.06 -21.45 -14.63
N THR A 179 2.73 -20.32 -14.60
CA THR A 179 2.99 -19.56 -13.38
C THR A 179 2.16 -18.28 -13.38
N THR A 180 1.30 -18.12 -12.37
CA THR A 180 0.65 -16.83 -12.05
C THR A 180 1.44 -16.16 -10.94
N TYR A 181 1.75 -14.88 -11.07
CA TYR A 181 2.58 -14.17 -10.10
C TYR A 181 2.05 -12.78 -9.76
N ARG A 182 2.45 -12.32 -8.58
CA ARG A 182 2.34 -10.95 -8.08
C ARG A 182 3.67 -10.55 -7.46
N VAL A 183 4.17 -9.39 -7.82
CA VAL A 183 5.35 -8.75 -7.23
C VAL A 183 4.90 -7.43 -6.64
N ALA A 184 5.19 -7.22 -5.37
CA ALA A 184 4.95 -5.99 -4.68
C ALA A 184 6.26 -5.44 -4.10
N GLU A 185 6.41 -4.12 -4.15
CA GLU A 185 7.60 -3.43 -3.69
C GLU A 185 7.21 -2.14 -2.95
N GLY A 186 8.17 -1.62 -2.19
CA GLY A 186 8.02 -0.44 -1.36
C GLY A 186 9.27 -0.29 -0.49
N ASN A 187 9.14 0.42 0.62
CA ASN A 187 10.20 0.55 1.61
C ASN A 187 9.58 1.06 2.91
N VAL A 188 8.96 0.17 3.67
CA VAL A 188 8.36 0.53 4.96
C VAL A 188 9.46 0.58 6.00
N ASN A 189 9.49 1.58 6.86
CA ASN A 189 10.41 1.63 8.00
C ASN A 189 9.63 1.23 9.26
N LEU A 190 9.50 -0.07 9.53
CA LEU A 190 8.95 -0.52 10.80
C LEU A 190 9.95 -0.17 11.90
N HIS A 191 9.53 0.50 12.97
CA HIS A 191 10.44 1.04 13.99
C HIS A 191 9.80 1.09 15.38
N GLY A 192 10.61 0.84 16.39
CA GLY A 192 10.23 0.92 17.79
C GLY A 192 10.42 2.31 18.40
N TYR A 193 10.00 2.45 19.66
CA TYR A 193 10.16 3.68 20.43
C TYR A 193 11.64 4.11 20.51
N GLY A 194 11.92 5.36 20.17
CA GLY A 194 13.27 5.95 20.20
C GLY A 194 14.08 5.80 18.91
N TRP A 195 13.58 5.03 17.94
CA TRP A 195 14.11 4.95 16.57
C TRP A 195 13.35 5.88 15.63
N THR A 196 13.30 7.15 16.02
CA THR A 196 12.35 8.13 15.49
C THR A 196 13.06 9.41 15.13
N GLU A 197 12.51 10.17 14.19
CA GLU A 197 13.07 11.46 13.83
C GLU A 197 12.63 12.57 14.81
N GLY A 198 13.58 13.24 15.45
CA GLY A 198 13.29 14.36 16.36
C GLY A 198 13.20 13.97 17.84
N ALA A 199 12.50 14.78 18.62
CA ALA A 199 12.33 14.69 20.07
C ALA A 199 10.96 14.10 20.48
N ASN A 200 10.08 13.80 19.51
CA ASN A 200 8.82 13.10 19.76
C ASN A 200 8.83 11.73 19.10
N PRO A 201 8.80 10.65 19.89
CA PRO A 201 8.88 9.29 19.37
C PRO A 201 7.59 8.85 18.67
N THR A 202 7.77 8.21 17.52
CA THR A 202 6.78 7.48 16.73
C THR A 202 7.01 5.97 16.88
N VAL A 203 6.00 5.15 16.56
CA VAL A 203 6.12 3.69 16.54
C VAL A 203 5.33 3.16 15.35
N LEU A 204 5.93 2.24 14.60
CA LEU A 204 5.25 1.49 13.54
C LEU A 204 5.68 0.02 13.63
N ASP A 205 4.85 -0.80 14.24
CA ASP A 205 5.17 -2.22 14.50
C ASP A 205 4.71 -3.16 13.40
N GLU A 206 3.78 -2.74 12.53
CA GLU A 206 3.20 -3.62 11.52
C GLU A 206 2.95 -2.94 10.18
N THR A 207 3.00 -3.73 9.11
CA THR A 207 2.48 -3.36 7.79
C THR A 207 1.91 -4.58 7.09
N SER A 208 0.93 -4.36 6.20
CA SER A 208 0.25 -5.44 5.49
C SER A 208 0.03 -5.11 4.01
N LEU A 209 0.01 -6.16 3.20
CA LEU A 209 -0.25 -6.12 1.76
C LEU A 209 -1.26 -7.22 1.41
N SER A 210 -2.28 -6.88 0.61
CA SER A 210 -3.12 -7.89 -0.06
C SER A 210 -2.64 -8.15 -1.48
N PHE A 211 -2.34 -9.41 -1.79
CA PHE A 211 -2.11 -9.89 -3.16
C PHE A 211 -3.42 -10.21 -3.89
N GLY A 212 -4.55 -10.23 -3.19
CA GLY A 212 -5.83 -10.66 -3.70
C GLY A 212 -5.87 -12.16 -4.06
N PRO A 213 -6.84 -12.58 -4.90
CA PRO A 213 -7.04 -13.98 -5.25
C PRO A 213 -5.94 -14.51 -6.17
N LEU A 214 -5.55 -15.77 -5.96
CA LEU A 214 -4.70 -16.54 -6.87
C LEU A 214 -5.37 -17.86 -7.30
N PRO A 215 -4.94 -18.47 -8.42
CA PRO A 215 -5.49 -19.74 -8.87
C PRO A 215 -5.31 -20.85 -7.83
N ALA A 216 -6.37 -21.62 -7.60
CA ALA A 216 -6.32 -22.80 -6.74
C ALA A 216 -5.60 -23.98 -7.43
N GLY A 217 -5.00 -24.87 -6.63
CA GLY A 217 -4.52 -26.18 -7.11
C GLY A 217 -3.13 -26.21 -7.76
N GLY A 218 -2.30 -25.19 -7.53
CA GLY A 218 -0.87 -25.18 -7.89
C GLY A 218 0.05 -25.23 -6.67
N ARG A 219 1.37 -25.28 -6.90
CA ARG A 219 2.39 -25.07 -5.86
C ARG A 219 2.58 -23.56 -5.69
N ALA A 220 2.39 -23.06 -4.48
CA ALA A 220 2.53 -21.64 -4.18
C ALA A 220 3.82 -21.37 -3.41
N SER A 221 4.56 -20.33 -3.80
CA SER A 221 5.75 -19.85 -3.11
C SER A 221 5.62 -18.36 -2.82
N LEU A 222 6.03 -17.96 -1.62
CA LEU A 222 6.18 -16.57 -1.23
C LEU A 222 7.66 -16.28 -0.98
N THR A 223 8.20 -15.26 -1.64
CA THR A 223 9.55 -14.75 -1.39
C THR A 223 9.47 -13.33 -0.84
N THR A 224 10.17 -13.03 0.25
CA THR A 224 10.22 -11.70 0.87
C THR A 224 11.65 -11.20 0.95
N VAL A 225 11.84 -9.88 0.97
CA VAL A 225 13.13 -9.23 1.25
C VAL A 225 12.91 -8.14 2.29
N GLU A 226 13.72 -8.20 3.33
CA GLU A 226 13.82 -7.25 4.42
C GLU A 226 15.26 -6.74 4.52
N ILE A 227 15.44 -5.44 4.76
CA ILE A 227 16.76 -4.82 4.95
C ILE A 227 16.84 -4.09 6.29
N ALA A 228 18.07 -3.81 6.72
CA ALA A 228 18.40 -3.35 8.06
C ALA A 228 18.00 -4.32 9.19
N THR A 229 17.96 -5.62 8.88
CA THR A 229 17.67 -6.70 9.82
C THR A 229 18.78 -6.88 10.86
N ALA A 230 18.47 -7.41 12.05
CA ALA A 230 19.42 -7.60 13.13
C ALA A 230 19.24 -8.93 13.87
N ARG A 231 20.34 -9.71 13.90
CA ARG A 231 20.38 -10.99 14.59
C ARG A 231 20.02 -10.89 16.07
N GLY A 232 19.06 -11.71 16.49
CA GLY A 232 18.67 -11.84 17.89
C GLY A 232 17.67 -10.78 18.36
N GLN A 233 17.12 -10.00 17.43
CA GLN A 233 15.97 -9.14 17.64
C GLN A 233 14.78 -9.73 16.88
N PRO A 234 13.82 -10.36 17.58
CA PRO A 234 12.70 -11.06 16.96
C PRO A 234 11.83 -10.22 16.02
N ASP A 235 11.51 -10.74 14.86
CA ASP A 235 10.50 -10.23 13.95
C ASP A 235 9.67 -11.38 13.35
N TYR A 236 8.55 -11.06 12.71
CA TYR A 236 7.60 -12.09 12.27
C TYR A 236 6.93 -11.78 10.95
N LEU A 237 6.73 -12.84 10.17
CA LEU A 237 5.93 -12.84 8.96
C LEU A 237 4.66 -13.66 9.12
N LEU A 238 3.53 -13.14 8.62
CA LEU A 238 2.26 -13.85 8.59
C LEU A 238 1.66 -13.83 7.20
N LEU A 239 1.16 -14.97 6.73
CA LEU A 239 0.28 -15.05 5.57
C LEU A 239 -1.10 -15.51 6.01
N ASN A 240 -2.13 -14.73 5.68
CA ASN A 240 -3.52 -15.01 6.06
C ASN A 240 -3.68 -15.21 7.58
N GLY A 241 -2.98 -14.38 8.36
CA GLY A 241 -2.96 -14.43 9.82
C GLY A 241 -2.23 -15.64 10.42
N ARG A 242 -1.49 -16.41 9.62
CA ARG A 242 -0.70 -17.55 10.10
C ARG A 242 0.79 -17.25 9.96
N ALA A 243 1.52 -17.45 11.06
CA ALA A 243 2.97 -17.27 11.08
C ALA A 243 3.67 -18.15 10.04
N LEU A 244 4.65 -17.57 9.37
CA LEU A 244 5.58 -18.23 8.47
C LEU A 244 6.88 -18.55 9.22
N GLY A 245 7.73 -19.37 8.59
CA GLY A 245 8.97 -19.86 9.19
C GLY A 245 8.84 -21.19 9.94
N GLY A 246 9.98 -21.82 10.15
CA GLY A 246 10.17 -23.06 10.90
C GLY A 246 10.66 -22.79 12.32
N SER A 247 11.79 -23.38 12.72
CA SER A 247 12.41 -23.07 14.03
C SER A 247 12.96 -21.66 14.15
N ALA A 248 13.09 -20.94 13.03
CA ALA A 248 13.45 -19.52 12.94
C ALA A 248 12.22 -18.60 12.83
N ALA A 249 10.99 -19.12 13.06
CA ALA A 249 9.76 -18.33 12.95
C ALA A 249 9.66 -17.15 13.93
N ASP A 250 10.57 -17.06 14.90
CA ASP A 250 10.60 -16.02 15.93
C ASP A 250 11.71 -14.98 15.69
N ASP A 251 12.44 -15.06 14.56
CA ASP A 251 13.52 -14.13 14.16
C ASP A 251 13.78 -14.40 12.66
N ILE A 252 12.93 -13.84 11.79
CA ILE A 252 13.00 -14.04 10.34
C ILE A 252 14.15 -13.19 9.75
N GLY A 253 14.32 -11.96 10.24
CA GLY A 253 15.39 -11.02 9.97
C GLY A 253 16.69 -11.31 10.73
N ASP A 254 17.18 -12.55 10.75
CA ASP A 254 18.34 -12.90 11.60
C ASP A 254 19.71 -12.63 10.95
N GLU A 255 19.77 -11.78 9.93
CA GLU A 255 20.92 -11.54 9.04
C GLU A 255 21.42 -12.80 8.34
N ARG A 256 20.54 -13.78 8.09
CA ARG A 256 20.87 -15.04 7.44
C ARG A 256 19.80 -15.53 6.47
N SER A 257 19.83 -14.98 5.26
CA SER A 257 18.92 -15.33 4.18
C SER A 257 18.82 -16.82 3.86
N PHE A 258 17.64 -17.24 3.46
CA PHE A 258 17.22 -18.60 3.10
C PHE A 258 17.33 -19.62 4.24
N ASN A 259 17.20 -19.20 5.49
CA ASN A 259 17.19 -20.12 6.64
C ASN A 259 15.79 -20.33 7.22
N ALA A 260 14.81 -19.46 6.94
CA ALA A 260 13.58 -19.37 7.72
C ALA A 260 12.72 -20.62 7.58
N ALA A 261 12.83 -21.34 6.45
CA ALA A 261 12.17 -22.62 6.22
C ALA A 261 12.95 -23.84 6.80
N GLY A 262 14.00 -23.62 7.60
CA GLY A 262 14.80 -24.66 8.27
C GLY A 262 16.07 -25.09 7.53
N ALA A 263 16.48 -24.38 6.48
CA ALA A 263 17.76 -24.59 5.81
C ALA A 263 18.91 -23.86 6.55
N THR A 264 20.16 -24.14 6.19
CA THR A 264 21.32 -23.49 6.82
C THR A 264 21.42 -22.00 6.50
N GLY A 265 20.84 -21.54 5.39
CA GLY A 265 20.95 -20.18 4.89
C GLY A 265 22.37 -19.72 4.56
N ILE A 266 22.48 -18.44 4.20
CA ILE A 266 23.74 -17.72 3.92
C ILE A 266 23.83 -16.50 4.84
N ASP A 267 25.03 -16.20 5.33
CA ASP A 267 25.25 -14.97 6.11
C ASP A 267 25.11 -13.76 5.18
N SER A 268 24.13 -12.89 5.46
CA SER A 268 23.69 -11.83 4.55
C SER A 268 23.58 -10.46 5.22
N ARG A 269 24.07 -10.31 6.46
CA ARG A 269 24.37 -9.04 7.17
C ARG A 269 23.46 -7.86 6.80
N TYR A 270 22.54 -7.52 7.70
CA TYR A 270 21.52 -6.47 7.54
C TYR A 270 20.54 -6.68 6.37
N VAL A 271 20.43 -7.90 5.84
CA VAL A 271 19.48 -8.25 4.79
C VAL A 271 19.02 -9.68 5.01
N ASP A 272 17.73 -9.91 4.86
CA ASP A 272 17.13 -11.23 4.85
C ASP A 272 16.22 -11.39 3.64
N MET A 273 16.50 -12.42 2.86
CA MET A 273 15.67 -12.86 1.75
C MET A 273 15.21 -14.28 2.02
N GLU A 274 13.91 -14.46 2.20
CA GLU A 274 13.33 -15.73 2.57
C GLU A 274 12.37 -16.25 1.52
N THR A 275 12.24 -17.57 1.43
CA THR A 275 11.27 -18.21 0.53
C THR A 275 10.52 -19.33 1.23
N PHE A 276 9.20 -19.23 1.21
CA PHE A 276 8.28 -20.11 1.91
C PHE A 276 7.44 -20.92 0.92
N ASP A 277 7.26 -22.22 1.18
CA ASP A 277 6.18 -22.99 0.55
C ASP A 277 4.87 -22.64 1.24
N VAL A 278 4.03 -21.89 0.53
CA VAL A 278 2.74 -21.41 1.03
C VAL A 278 1.57 -22.11 0.34
N THR A 279 1.81 -23.26 -0.30
CA THR A 279 0.80 -24.03 -1.05
C THR A 279 -0.46 -24.32 -0.22
N SER A 280 -0.30 -24.57 1.09
CA SER A 280 -1.43 -24.87 1.99
C SER A 280 -2.11 -23.63 2.59
N LEU A 281 -1.52 -22.45 2.39
CA LEU A 281 -1.96 -21.18 2.97
C LEU A 281 -2.57 -20.24 1.93
N ALA A 282 -2.10 -20.32 0.69
CA ALA A 282 -2.59 -19.52 -0.41
C ALA A 282 -4.05 -19.86 -0.74
N GLY A 283 -4.87 -18.84 -0.94
CA GLY A 283 -6.32 -18.99 -1.11
C GLY A 283 -6.97 -17.91 -1.97
N SER A 284 -8.28 -17.72 -1.75
CA SER A 284 -9.10 -16.73 -2.44
C SER A 284 -8.82 -15.29 -2.03
N ASP A 285 -8.11 -15.10 -0.93
CA ASP A 285 -7.51 -13.83 -0.53
C ASP A 285 -6.17 -14.15 0.14
N ASN A 286 -5.19 -13.29 -0.06
CA ASN A 286 -3.80 -13.52 0.34
C ASN A 286 -3.24 -12.24 0.93
N VAL A 287 -3.28 -12.13 2.26
CA VAL A 287 -2.79 -10.97 3.01
C VAL A 287 -1.49 -11.35 3.71
N LEU A 288 -0.40 -10.66 3.33
CA LEU A 288 0.90 -10.76 3.96
C LEU A 288 1.04 -9.64 5.00
N THR A 289 1.51 -9.97 6.19
CA THR A 289 1.76 -9.02 7.28
C THR A 289 3.19 -9.20 7.78
N PHE A 290 3.90 -8.08 7.88
CA PHE A 290 5.22 -7.97 8.51
C PHE A 290 5.03 -7.36 9.89
N LEU A 291 5.67 -7.94 10.90
CA LEU A 291 5.67 -7.45 12.27
C LEU A 291 7.12 -7.24 12.73
N ARG A 292 7.41 -6.04 13.23
CA ARG A 292 8.71 -5.71 13.84
C ARG A 292 8.99 -6.55 15.09
N GLY A 293 7.94 -6.96 15.78
CA GLY A 293 8.02 -7.67 17.05
C GLY A 293 6.64 -8.00 17.60
N LYS A 294 6.60 -8.62 18.78
CA LYS A 294 5.37 -8.92 19.54
C LYS A 294 5.64 -8.72 21.01
N ASP A 295 4.70 -8.10 21.72
CA ASP A 295 4.71 -8.08 23.18
C ASP A 295 4.44 -9.50 23.70
N LEU A 296 5.51 -10.20 24.12
CA LEU A 296 5.48 -11.62 24.48
C LEU A 296 5.16 -11.81 25.96
N ASP A 297 5.49 -10.84 26.81
CA ASP A 297 5.26 -10.92 28.25
C ASP A 297 4.01 -10.14 28.73
N GLY A 298 3.40 -9.35 27.86
CA GLY A 298 2.15 -8.64 28.07
C GLY A 298 2.31 -7.38 28.91
N ASP A 299 3.50 -6.78 28.94
CA ASP A 299 3.78 -5.54 29.66
C ASP A 299 3.44 -4.28 28.86
N GLY A 300 3.09 -4.43 27.58
CA GLY A 300 2.71 -3.37 26.66
C GLY A 300 3.88 -2.76 25.87
N ASP A 301 5.11 -3.17 26.15
CA ASP A 301 6.30 -2.75 25.42
C ASP A 301 6.79 -3.89 24.49
N ILE A 302 7.49 -3.53 23.43
CA ILE A 302 8.20 -4.48 22.57
C ILE A 302 9.68 -4.14 22.67
N LEU A 303 10.36 -4.77 23.62
CA LEU A 303 11.75 -4.48 23.94
C LEU A 303 12.70 -5.04 22.87
N THR A 304 13.70 -4.25 22.48
CA THR A 304 14.69 -4.64 21.47
C THR A 304 16.01 -5.09 22.09
N THR A 305 16.11 -5.01 23.42
CA THR A 305 17.30 -5.33 24.21
C THR A 305 16.93 -6.11 25.47
N GLY A 306 17.94 -6.74 26.09
CA GLY A 306 17.77 -7.51 27.32
C GLY A 306 17.89 -9.02 27.10
N ASP A 307 17.55 -9.79 28.14
CA ASP A 307 17.68 -11.26 28.12
C ASP A 307 16.62 -11.94 27.24
N ARG A 308 15.54 -11.23 26.90
CA ARG A 308 14.45 -11.67 26.03
C ARG A 308 13.96 -10.49 25.18
N PRO A 309 14.69 -10.12 24.11
CA PRO A 309 14.18 -9.18 23.13
C PRO A 309 12.89 -9.74 22.50
N GLU A 310 12.02 -8.83 22.09
CA GLU A 310 10.66 -9.07 21.60
C GLU A 310 10.42 -8.45 20.22
N GLY A 311 11.34 -7.59 19.78
CA GLY A 311 11.28 -6.87 18.51
C GLY A 311 12.63 -6.41 17.98
N GLU A 312 12.65 -6.06 16.69
CA GLU A 312 13.69 -5.32 15.96
C GLU A 312 13.72 -3.84 16.31
N ASP A 313 14.90 -3.22 16.41
CA ASP A 313 15.02 -1.76 16.57
C ASP A 313 14.27 -1.00 15.46
N TYR A 314 14.59 -1.38 14.23
CA TYR A 314 13.85 -1.00 13.03
C TYR A 314 14.18 -1.99 11.91
N ILE A 315 13.24 -2.24 11.00
CA ILE A 315 13.39 -3.17 9.88
C ILE A 315 12.61 -2.67 8.67
N HIS A 316 13.12 -2.96 7.47
CA HIS A 316 12.53 -2.48 6.23
C HIS A 316 12.05 -3.60 5.30
N PRO A 317 10.76 -3.95 5.33
CA PRO A 317 10.11 -4.71 4.27
C PRO A 317 10.14 -3.95 2.93
N VAL A 318 10.78 -4.52 1.92
CA VAL A 318 11.02 -3.84 0.63
C VAL A 318 10.51 -4.60 -0.59
N LEU A 319 10.34 -5.92 -0.51
CA LEU A 319 9.89 -6.75 -1.63
C LEU A 319 9.09 -7.96 -1.15
N ALA A 320 8.00 -8.28 -1.85
CA ALA A 320 7.25 -9.51 -1.66
C ALA A 320 6.77 -10.08 -3.00
N ILE A 321 7.01 -11.37 -3.24
CA ILE A 321 6.72 -12.07 -4.50
C ILE A 321 5.88 -13.30 -4.18
N LEU A 322 4.64 -13.32 -4.64
CA LEU A 322 3.76 -14.48 -4.51
C LEU A 322 3.53 -15.11 -5.88
N ALA A 323 3.91 -16.37 -6.04
CA ALA A 323 3.79 -17.11 -7.30
C ALA A 323 3.10 -18.46 -7.11
N VAL A 324 2.27 -18.85 -8.08
CA VAL A 324 1.60 -20.15 -8.12
C VAL A 324 1.93 -20.86 -9.43
N GLU A 325 2.64 -21.97 -9.33
CA GLU A 325 2.96 -22.86 -10.45
C GLU A 325 1.92 -23.98 -10.57
N SER A 326 1.27 -24.08 -11.72
CA SER A 326 0.34 -25.15 -12.05
C SER A 326 0.93 -26.07 -13.13
N SER A 327 0.61 -27.36 -13.05
CA SER A 327 1.21 -28.37 -13.92
C SER A 327 0.76 -28.21 -15.38
N GLY A 328 1.66 -27.73 -16.25
CA GLY A 328 1.63 -27.88 -17.71
C GLY A 328 0.37 -27.37 -18.44
N GLY A 329 -0.48 -26.58 -17.79
CA GLY A 329 -1.61 -25.92 -18.45
C GLY A 329 -1.11 -24.90 -19.46
N ALA A 330 -1.85 -24.70 -20.54
CA ALA A 330 -1.63 -23.55 -21.41
C ALA A 330 -2.05 -22.29 -20.65
N ALA A 331 -1.30 -21.20 -20.80
CA ALA A 331 -1.70 -19.91 -20.28
C ALA A 331 -3.12 -19.56 -20.75
N ALA A 332 -3.90 -18.94 -19.86
CA ALA A 332 -5.28 -18.59 -20.16
C ALA A 332 -5.34 -17.53 -21.29
N GLY A 333 -6.54 -17.18 -21.74
CA GLY A 333 -6.69 -16.04 -22.65
C GLY A 333 -6.25 -14.73 -21.97
N HIS A 334 -6.41 -13.61 -22.67
CA HIS A 334 -6.18 -12.31 -22.05
C HIS A 334 -7.17 -12.12 -20.88
N ASP A 335 -6.77 -11.38 -19.85
CA ASP A 335 -7.61 -11.10 -18.67
C ASP A 335 -7.17 -9.75 -18.13
N LEU A 336 -7.81 -8.70 -18.62
CA LEU A 336 -7.61 -7.33 -18.15
C LEU A 336 -8.62 -7.03 -17.05
N ALA A 337 -8.25 -6.19 -16.09
CA ALA A 337 -9.21 -5.65 -15.14
C ALA A 337 -8.97 -4.16 -14.91
N VAL A 338 -10.01 -3.46 -14.49
CA VAL A 338 -9.91 -2.06 -14.07
C VAL A 338 -10.21 -1.96 -12.57
N ARG A 339 -9.37 -1.23 -11.83
CA ARG A 339 -9.48 -1.01 -10.37
C ARG A 339 -9.15 0.44 -10.01
N ASP A 340 -9.37 0.77 -8.74
CA ASP A 340 -8.90 2.01 -8.10
C ASP A 340 -9.22 3.28 -8.88
N VAL A 341 -10.48 3.43 -9.30
CA VAL A 341 -10.93 4.67 -9.94
C VAL A 341 -10.75 5.83 -8.95
N THR A 342 -9.97 6.82 -9.34
CA THR A 342 -9.75 8.06 -8.58
C THR A 342 -10.15 9.25 -9.43
N ILE A 343 -10.62 10.29 -8.75
CA ILE A 343 -11.00 11.55 -9.36
C ILE A 343 -10.23 12.62 -8.60
N SER A 344 -9.42 13.40 -9.32
CA SER A 344 -8.68 14.53 -8.76
C SER A 344 -9.10 15.83 -9.44
N ASP A 345 -9.05 16.93 -8.70
CA ASP A 345 -9.29 18.29 -9.20
C ASP A 345 -10.63 18.51 -9.93
N ALA A 346 -11.64 17.68 -9.66
CA ALA A 346 -12.96 17.76 -10.27
C ALA A 346 -13.86 18.70 -9.47
N TYR A 347 -13.76 19.98 -9.74
CA TYR A 347 -14.54 21.05 -9.11
C TYR A 347 -15.31 21.83 -10.16
N VAL A 348 -16.33 22.57 -9.74
CA VAL A 348 -17.08 23.43 -10.66
C VAL A 348 -16.16 24.46 -11.30
N GLY A 349 -16.02 24.38 -12.62
CA GLY A 349 -15.21 25.31 -13.42
C GLY A 349 -13.75 24.89 -13.59
N THR A 350 -13.34 23.71 -13.10
CA THR A 350 -12.03 23.12 -13.37
C THR A 350 -12.13 21.94 -14.34
N ASN A 351 -10.98 21.55 -14.90
CA ASN A 351 -10.84 20.27 -15.57
C ASN A 351 -10.20 19.31 -14.56
N GLY A 352 -11.01 18.41 -14.01
CA GLY A 352 -10.50 17.32 -13.19
C GLY A 352 -9.85 16.23 -14.03
N THR A 353 -9.30 15.24 -13.35
CA THR A 353 -8.71 14.05 -13.96
C THR A 353 -9.36 12.81 -13.38
N ILE A 354 -9.82 11.91 -14.23
CA ILE A 354 -10.22 10.56 -13.85
C ILE A 354 -9.02 9.66 -14.09
N SER A 355 -8.60 8.90 -13.08
CA SER A 355 -7.56 7.88 -13.21
C SER A 355 -8.09 6.52 -12.74
N ALA A 356 -7.48 5.44 -13.23
CA ALA A 356 -7.73 4.09 -12.78
C ALA A 356 -6.48 3.22 -12.95
N THR A 357 -6.42 2.10 -12.23
CA THR A 357 -5.39 1.07 -12.42
C THR A 357 -5.90 0.05 -13.44
N LEU A 358 -5.17 -0.11 -14.54
CA LEU A 358 -5.33 -1.20 -15.50
C LEU A 358 -4.42 -2.36 -15.09
N LEU A 359 -5.00 -3.53 -14.91
CA LEU A 359 -4.35 -4.75 -14.47
C LEU A 359 -4.41 -5.81 -15.58
N ASN A 360 -3.39 -6.66 -15.69
CA ASN A 360 -3.40 -7.86 -16.52
C ASN A 360 -3.16 -9.10 -15.66
N PHE A 361 -4.16 -9.96 -15.54
CA PHE A 361 -4.10 -11.23 -14.82
C PHE A 361 -3.63 -12.39 -15.71
N GLY A 362 -3.73 -12.20 -17.03
CA GLY A 362 -3.39 -13.18 -18.05
C GLY A 362 -1.96 -13.07 -18.58
N PRO A 363 -1.67 -13.68 -19.74
CA PRO A 363 -0.38 -13.58 -20.40
C PRO A 363 -0.10 -12.16 -20.90
N ALA A 364 1.17 -11.85 -21.15
CA ALA A 364 1.58 -10.59 -21.76
C ALA A 364 0.82 -10.30 -23.07
N VAL A 365 0.21 -9.11 -23.14
CA VAL A 365 -0.58 -8.64 -24.27
C VAL A 365 0.31 -7.84 -25.23
N LYS A 366 0.17 -8.06 -26.55
CA LYS A 366 0.96 -7.35 -27.58
C LYS A 366 0.17 -6.30 -28.36
N SER A 367 -1.16 -6.37 -28.32
CA SER A 367 -2.05 -5.41 -28.96
C SER A 367 -2.52 -4.37 -27.94
N PRO A 368 -2.78 -3.12 -28.36
CA PRO A 368 -3.36 -2.14 -27.45
C PRO A 368 -4.78 -2.58 -27.01
N ALA A 369 -5.09 -2.32 -25.74
CA ALA A 369 -6.44 -2.42 -25.20
C ALA A 369 -7.20 -1.10 -25.47
N GLN A 370 -8.50 -1.17 -25.65
CA GLN A 370 -9.35 0.01 -25.67
C GLN A 370 -9.77 0.35 -24.24
N VAL A 371 -9.44 1.54 -23.75
CA VAL A 371 -9.91 2.02 -22.44
C VAL A 371 -10.91 3.15 -22.65
N THR A 372 -12.09 3.04 -22.05
CA THR A 372 -13.15 4.04 -22.10
C THR A 372 -13.39 4.66 -20.73
N PHE A 373 -13.54 5.98 -20.72
CA PHE A 373 -13.91 6.76 -19.54
C PHE A 373 -15.32 7.31 -19.75
N GLY A 374 -16.21 7.07 -18.81
CA GLY A 374 -17.61 7.47 -18.85
C GLY A 374 -18.05 8.22 -17.60
N VAL A 375 -19.01 9.13 -17.78
CA VAL A 375 -19.69 9.86 -16.70
C VAL A 375 -21.18 9.82 -16.96
N ASP A 376 -21.97 9.37 -15.97
CA ASP A 376 -23.42 9.23 -16.04
C ASP A 376 -23.90 8.45 -17.28
N GLY A 377 -23.20 7.36 -17.60
CA GLY A 377 -23.47 6.50 -18.75
C GLY A 377 -23.10 7.10 -20.11
N ARG A 378 -22.37 8.24 -20.15
CA ARG A 378 -21.85 8.84 -21.39
C ARG A 378 -20.34 8.71 -21.44
N THR A 379 -19.81 8.12 -22.51
CA THR A 379 -18.37 8.10 -22.77
C THR A 379 -17.85 9.51 -23.02
N ILE A 380 -16.87 9.94 -22.23
CA ILE A 380 -16.18 11.23 -22.37
C ILE A 380 -14.83 11.10 -23.07
N ALA A 381 -14.18 9.92 -22.97
CA ALA A 381 -12.91 9.65 -23.63
C ALA A 381 -12.78 8.16 -23.99
N THR A 382 -12.02 7.89 -25.05
CA THR A 382 -11.60 6.56 -25.46
C THR A 382 -10.14 6.60 -25.85
N GLN A 383 -9.35 5.65 -25.33
CA GLN A 383 -7.91 5.56 -25.54
C GLN A 383 -7.54 4.17 -26.07
N GLN A 384 -6.46 4.11 -26.82
CA GLN A 384 -5.79 2.86 -27.19
C GLN A 384 -4.51 2.78 -26.37
N VAL A 385 -4.48 1.87 -25.41
CA VAL A 385 -3.44 1.80 -24.38
C VAL A 385 -2.61 0.54 -24.64
N ALA A 386 -1.30 0.71 -24.81
CA ALA A 386 -0.39 -0.43 -24.80
C ALA A 386 -0.35 -1.01 -23.39
N VAL A 387 -0.62 -2.31 -23.27
CA VAL A 387 -0.58 -3.00 -21.98
C VAL A 387 0.89 -3.25 -21.62
N GLU A 388 1.32 -2.76 -20.48
CA GLU A 388 2.68 -2.85 -19.99
C GLU A 388 3.05 -4.30 -19.62
N ALA A 389 4.34 -4.63 -19.75
CA ALA A 389 4.85 -5.96 -19.43
C ALA A 389 4.73 -6.28 -17.93
N SER A 390 4.70 -5.26 -17.07
CA SER A 390 4.39 -5.37 -15.64
C SER A 390 3.00 -5.95 -15.39
N GLY A 391 2.04 -5.74 -16.30
CA GLY A 391 0.64 -6.05 -16.06
C GLY A 391 -0.02 -5.16 -14.99
N VAL A 392 0.62 -4.05 -14.61
CA VAL A 392 0.07 -3.02 -13.72
C VAL A 392 0.44 -1.67 -14.31
N GLN A 393 -0.55 -0.83 -14.62
CA GLN A 393 -0.30 0.54 -15.09
C GLN A 393 -1.47 1.46 -14.75
N ARG A 394 -1.21 2.77 -14.67
CA ARG A 394 -2.25 3.78 -14.51
C ARG A 394 -2.73 4.27 -15.87
N VAL A 395 -4.04 4.49 -15.99
CA VAL A 395 -4.68 5.13 -17.14
C VAL A 395 -5.46 6.34 -16.66
N SER A 396 -5.47 7.43 -17.43
CA SER A 396 -6.16 8.66 -17.03
C SER A 396 -6.77 9.42 -18.19
N ALA A 397 -7.81 10.21 -17.91
CA ALA A 397 -8.43 11.11 -18.87
C ALA A 397 -8.90 12.41 -18.19
N PRO A 398 -8.80 13.56 -18.89
CA PRO A 398 -9.34 14.81 -18.38
C PRO A 398 -10.87 14.80 -18.40
N TRP A 399 -11.47 15.42 -17.39
CA TRP A 399 -12.92 15.57 -17.25
C TRP A 399 -13.29 17.01 -16.91
N ALA A 400 -14.05 17.65 -17.79
CA ALA A 400 -14.70 18.93 -17.49
C ALA A 400 -15.92 18.67 -16.59
N ALA A 401 -15.70 18.71 -15.29
CA ALA A 401 -16.71 18.33 -14.30
C ALA A 401 -17.82 19.40 -14.19
N THR A 402 -19.04 18.92 -13.93
CA THR A 402 -20.21 19.79 -13.67
C THR A 402 -20.67 19.60 -12.24
N ALA A 403 -21.40 20.57 -11.69
CA ALA A 403 -21.96 20.43 -10.35
C ALA A 403 -22.97 19.26 -10.29
N GLY A 404 -22.87 18.43 -9.26
CA GLY A 404 -23.79 17.32 -9.03
C GLY A 404 -23.10 16.07 -8.51
N SER A 405 -23.92 15.05 -8.23
CA SER A 405 -23.44 13.69 -7.98
C SER A 405 -23.34 12.97 -9.32
N HIS A 406 -22.18 12.38 -9.58
CA HIS A 406 -21.82 11.74 -10.84
C HIS A 406 -21.37 10.30 -10.60
N VAL A 407 -21.74 9.40 -11.52
CA VAL A 407 -21.17 8.05 -11.58
C VAL A 407 -20.11 8.03 -12.67
N VAL A 408 -18.86 7.88 -12.24
CA VAL A 408 -17.69 7.70 -13.11
C VAL A 408 -17.49 6.22 -13.37
N GLU A 409 -17.24 5.87 -14.62
CA GLU A 409 -16.97 4.51 -15.07
C GLU A 409 -15.68 4.49 -15.88
N VAL A 410 -14.81 3.53 -15.61
CA VAL A 410 -13.65 3.23 -16.45
C VAL A 410 -13.73 1.76 -16.83
N ALA A 411 -13.67 1.49 -18.14
CA ALA A 411 -13.73 0.14 -18.67
C ALA A 411 -12.59 -0.12 -19.65
N ALA A 412 -12.04 -1.34 -19.60
CA ALA A 412 -11.08 -1.86 -20.56
C ALA A 412 -11.78 -2.86 -21.48
N HIS A 413 -11.30 -2.94 -22.72
CA HIS A 413 -11.76 -3.93 -23.68
C HIS A 413 -10.59 -4.45 -24.50
N LEU A 414 -10.45 -5.78 -24.51
CA LEU A 414 -9.49 -6.50 -25.31
C LEU A 414 -10.12 -7.76 -25.91
N GLY A 415 -9.83 -8.03 -27.18
CA GLY A 415 -10.34 -9.23 -27.85
C GLY A 415 -9.73 -10.49 -27.26
N GLY A 416 -10.57 -11.47 -26.88
CA GLY A 416 -10.11 -12.70 -26.25
C GLY A 416 -9.91 -12.58 -24.74
N ASP A 417 -10.44 -11.52 -24.13
CA ASP A 417 -10.59 -11.44 -22.68
C ASP A 417 -11.49 -12.58 -22.16
N ILE A 418 -11.06 -13.26 -21.10
CA ILE A 418 -11.73 -14.41 -20.54
C ILE A 418 -12.63 -14.07 -19.34
N ASP A 419 -12.48 -12.90 -18.73
CA ASP A 419 -13.26 -12.47 -17.56
C ASP A 419 -13.77 -11.04 -17.70
N ALA A 420 -14.74 -10.84 -18.60
CA ALA A 420 -15.35 -9.53 -18.81
C ALA A 420 -16.09 -8.93 -17.58
N ALA A 421 -16.18 -9.64 -16.46
CA ALA A 421 -16.81 -9.12 -15.25
C ALA A 421 -15.91 -8.18 -14.45
N ASN A 422 -14.59 -8.24 -14.66
CA ASN A 422 -13.60 -7.43 -13.94
C ASN A 422 -13.04 -6.26 -14.80
N ASP A 423 -13.43 -6.20 -16.08
CA ASP A 423 -13.05 -5.21 -17.09
C ASP A 423 -13.52 -3.78 -16.79
N MET A 424 -14.35 -3.56 -15.76
CA MET A 424 -14.97 -2.28 -15.46
C MET A 424 -14.96 -1.97 -13.97
N ALA A 425 -14.63 -0.73 -13.63
CA ALA A 425 -14.79 -0.18 -12.29
C ALA A 425 -15.59 1.13 -12.33
N THR A 426 -16.35 1.36 -11.27
CA THR A 426 -17.19 2.56 -11.10
C THR A 426 -16.88 3.25 -9.79
N LYS A 427 -16.94 4.58 -9.78
CA LYS A 427 -16.89 5.39 -8.55
C LYS A 427 -17.94 6.49 -8.61
N THR A 428 -18.62 6.72 -7.49
CA THR A 428 -19.49 7.89 -7.35
C THR A 428 -18.68 9.05 -6.78
N VAL A 429 -18.91 10.26 -7.29
CA VAL A 429 -18.25 11.48 -6.82
C VAL A 429 -19.24 12.64 -6.78
N THR A 430 -19.15 13.47 -5.75
CA THR A 430 -19.87 14.74 -5.65
C THR A 430 -18.96 15.89 -6.08
N VAL A 431 -19.43 16.65 -7.08
CA VAL A 431 -18.74 17.83 -7.61
C VAL A 431 -19.53 19.09 -7.27
N GLY A 432 -18.85 20.07 -6.72
CA GLY A 432 -19.37 21.38 -6.35
C GLY A 432 -18.26 22.42 -6.25
N GLY A 433 -18.33 23.30 -5.25
CA GLY A 433 -17.20 24.18 -4.92
C GLY A 433 -15.97 23.39 -4.43
N LEU A 434 -14.85 24.06 -4.19
CA LEU A 434 -13.67 23.42 -3.60
C LEU A 434 -14.05 22.70 -2.28
N PRO A 435 -13.41 21.57 -1.95
CA PRO A 435 -13.43 21.00 -0.60
C PRO A 435 -12.99 22.04 0.43
N ASP A 436 -13.40 21.86 1.68
CA ASP A 436 -13.01 22.73 2.80
C ASP A 436 -12.83 21.86 4.03
N LEU A 437 -11.59 21.41 4.27
CA LEU A 437 -11.28 20.55 5.41
C LEU A 437 -11.18 21.42 6.65
N VAL A 438 -12.03 21.14 7.63
CA VAL A 438 -12.04 21.81 8.93
C VAL A 438 -11.59 20.84 9.99
N LEU A 439 -10.48 21.14 10.65
CA LEU A 439 -9.92 20.30 11.71
C LEU A 439 -10.20 20.90 13.08
N THR A 440 -10.60 20.05 14.02
CA THR A 440 -10.70 20.38 15.45
C THR A 440 -10.04 19.30 16.31
N MET A 441 -9.49 19.70 17.45
CA MET A 441 -8.89 18.80 18.44
C MET A 441 -9.67 18.83 19.76
N GLY A 442 -9.88 17.66 20.35
CA GLY A 442 -10.34 17.48 21.72
C GLY A 442 -9.19 17.53 22.72
N ALA A 443 -9.50 17.47 24.02
CA ALA A 443 -8.47 17.28 25.03
C ALA A 443 -7.92 15.84 24.99
N PRO A 444 -6.60 15.64 25.05
CA PRO A 444 -6.02 14.31 25.17
C PRO A 444 -6.58 13.57 26.37
N VAL A 445 -6.90 12.30 26.18
CA VAL A 445 -7.36 11.41 27.24
C VAL A 445 -6.20 10.48 27.57
N GLY A 446 -5.72 10.54 28.82
CA GLY A 446 -4.63 9.67 29.28
C GLY A 446 -5.00 8.18 29.23
N PRO A 447 -4.01 7.28 29.32
CA PRO A 447 -4.24 5.84 29.35
C PRO A 447 -5.22 5.54 30.50
N ALA A 448 -6.27 4.78 30.21
CA ALA A 448 -7.33 4.56 31.18
C ALA A 448 -6.75 3.82 32.40
N SER A 449 -6.67 4.49 33.55
CA SER A 449 -6.56 3.75 34.81
C SER A 449 -7.83 2.93 34.96
N SER A 450 -7.68 1.60 34.93
CA SER A 450 -8.78 0.66 35.11
C SER A 450 -9.60 1.06 36.34
N PRO A 451 -10.90 1.40 36.22
CA PRO A 451 -11.73 1.46 37.40
C PRO A 451 -11.79 0.03 37.95
N SER A 452 -11.37 -0.14 39.20
CA SER A 452 -11.58 -1.36 39.98
C SER A 452 -12.99 -1.91 39.70
N PRO A 453 -13.17 -3.22 39.45
CA PRO A 453 -14.45 -3.77 39.04
C PRO A 453 -15.51 -3.47 40.11
N GLN A 454 -16.27 -2.39 39.91
CA GLN A 454 -17.53 -2.21 40.58
C GLN A 454 -18.49 -3.19 39.91
N SER A 455 -18.96 -4.13 40.72
CA SER A 455 -19.98 -5.12 40.42
C SER A 455 -21.22 -4.48 39.80
N GLY A 456 -21.21 -4.33 38.47
CA GLY A 456 -22.37 -3.99 37.67
C GLY A 456 -23.29 -5.20 37.58
N THR A 457 -24.40 -5.15 38.30
CA THR A 457 -25.43 -6.19 38.32
C THR A 457 -25.98 -6.50 36.90
N PRO A 458 -26.28 -7.77 36.57
CA PRO A 458 -26.52 -8.25 35.20
C PRO A 458 -27.95 -8.01 34.69
N TYR A 459 -28.50 -6.80 34.81
CA TYR A 459 -29.90 -6.55 34.43
C TYR A 459 -30.12 -6.29 32.93
N ALA A 460 -29.09 -5.94 32.15
CA ALA A 460 -29.25 -5.65 30.71
C ALA A 460 -29.49 -6.91 29.85
N LEU A 461 -28.79 -8.02 30.15
CA LEU A 461 -29.00 -9.30 29.44
C LEU A 461 -30.34 -9.96 29.78
N LEU A 462 -30.83 -9.80 31.02
CA LEU A 462 -32.15 -10.30 31.43
C LEU A 462 -33.30 -9.53 30.76
N ALA A 463 -33.15 -8.22 30.53
CA ALA A 463 -34.17 -7.40 29.85
C ALA A 463 -34.31 -7.75 28.35
N ALA A 464 -33.19 -8.00 27.66
CA ALA A 464 -33.19 -8.41 26.25
C ALA A 464 -33.81 -9.80 26.05
N VAL A 465 -33.47 -10.77 26.91
CA VAL A 465 -34.02 -12.13 26.86
C VAL A 465 -35.51 -12.14 27.24
N ALA A 466 -35.94 -11.32 28.20
CA ALA A 466 -37.35 -11.18 28.55
C ALA A 466 -38.18 -10.54 27.42
N GLY A 467 -37.64 -9.55 26.70
CA GLY A 467 -38.31 -8.90 25.57
C GLY A 467 -38.60 -9.87 24.41
N VAL A 468 -37.63 -10.74 24.08
CA VAL A 468 -37.77 -11.75 23.02
C VAL A 468 -38.77 -12.85 23.42
N ALA A 469 -38.77 -13.28 24.69
CA ALA A 469 -39.72 -14.27 25.19
C ALA A 469 -41.17 -13.77 25.21
N ILE A 470 -41.40 -12.49 25.56
CA ILE A 470 -42.73 -11.86 25.55
C ILE A 470 -43.23 -11.69 24.11
N ALA A 471 -42.36 -11.29 23.17
CA ALA A 471 -42.71 -11.16 21.76
C ALA A 471 -43.08 -12.53 21.14
N ALA A 472 -42.33 -13.58 21.45
CA ALA A 472 -42.63 -14.95 20.99
C ALA A 472 -43.98 -15.47 21.55
N GLY A 473 -44.28 -15.19 22.82
CA GLY A 473 -45.55 -15.59 23.45
C GLY A 473 -46.80 -14.92 22.84
N LEU A 474 -46.67 -13.69 22.35
CA LEU A 474 -47.77 -12.95 21.70
C LEU A 474 -48.06 -13.43 20.27
N VAL A 475 -47.06 -13.99 19.58
CA VAL A 475 -47.21 -14.56 18.21
C VAL A 475 -47.92 -15.91 18.24
N VAL A 476 -47.67 -16.75 19.26
CA VAL A 476 -48.27 -18.08 19.40
C VAL A 476 -49.78 -18.03 19.69
N ARG A 477 -50.28 -16.94 20.30
CA ARG A 477 -51.69 -16.79 20.73
C ARG A 477 -52.65 -16.25 19.66
N ARG A 478 -52.22 -16.00 18.42
CA ARG A 478 -53.08 -15.41 17.36
C ARG A 478 -53.42 -16.38 16.22
N PRO A 479 -54.59 -16.19 15.55
CA PRO A 479 -55.08 -17.11 14.53
C PRO A 479 -54.17 -17.21 13.28
N PRO A 480 -54.20 -18.35 12.55
CA PRO A 480 -53.13 -18.78 11.63
C PRO A 480 -52.85 -17.82 10.46
N GLY A 481 -53.84 -17.08 9.96
CA GLY A 481 -53.75 -16.31 8.72
C GLY A 481 -52.95 -14.99 8.77
N LYS A 482 -52.49 -14.55 9.94
CA LYS A 482 -51.74 -13.28 10.10
C LYS A 482 -50.31 -13.45 10.64
N ARG A 483 -49.81 -14.68 10.72
CA ARG A 483 -48.51 -15.01 11.34
C ARG A 483 -47.30 -14.64 10.46
N HIS A 484 -47.48 -14.58 9.15
CA HIS A 484 -46.39 -14.36 8.20
C HIS A 484 -45.90 -12.90 8.12
N ALA A 485 -46.80 -11.91 8.22
CA ALA A 485 -46.42 -10.50 8.09
C ALA A 485 -45.58 -9.99 9.28
N LEU A 486 -45.84 -10.49 10.50
CA LEU A 486 -45.11 -10.03 11.69
C LEU A 486 -43.81 -10.83 11.94
N ALA A 487 -43.76 -12.10 11.52
CA ALA A 487 -42.52 -12.87 11.53
C ALA A 487 -41.47 -12.27 10.58
N VAL A 488 -41.91 -11.76 9.42
CA VAL A 488 -41.06 -11.02 8.48
C VAL A 488 -40.62 -9.68 9.06
N LEU A 489 -41.51 -8.95 9.76
CA LEU A 489 -41.18 -7.69 10.44
C LEU A 489 -40.20 -7.86 11.62
N LEU A 490 -40.29 -8.97 12.37
CA LEU A 490 -39.37 -9.28 13.46
C LEU A 490 -38.00 -9.75 12.94
N ALA A 491 -37.98 -10.50 11.83
CA ALA A 491 -36.76 -10.89 11.14
C ALA A 491 -36.06 -9.71 10.45
N THR A 492 -36.81 -8.76 9.90
CA THR A 492 -36.25 -7.51 9.34
C THR A 492 -35.77 -6.57 10.44
N ALA A 493 -36.47 -6.46 11.59
CA ALA A 493 -35.98 -5.68 12.73
C ALA A 493 -34.72 -6.27 13.39
N LEU A 494 -34.51 -7.59 13.34
CA LEU A 494 -33.27 -8.23 13.79
C LEU A 494 -32.12 -8.12 12.76
N ALA A 495 -32.44 -7.99 11.47
CA ALA A 495 -31.46 -7.79 10.39
C ALA A 495 -31.10 -6.32 10.13
N LEU A 496 -31.91 -5.37 10.61
CA LEU A 496 -31.68 -3.92 10.57
C LEU A 496 -31.17 -3.33 11.89
N ALA A 497 -30.92 -4.17 12.90
CA ALA A 497 -30.11 -3.75 14.03
C ALA A 497 -28.66 -3.71 13.53
N PRO A 498 -28.01 -2.53 13.42
CA PRO A 498 -26.57 -2.51 13.20
C PRO A 498 -25.95 -3.32 14.33
N ALA A 499 -25.13 -4.30 13.97
CA ALA A 499 -24.17 -4.88 14.90
C ALA A 499 -23.19 -3.76 15.28
N SER A 500 -23.58 -2.92 16.22
CA SER A 500 -22.69 -2.01 16.92
C SER A 500 -21.84 -2.84 17.89
N LEU A 501 -20.83 -3.51 17.33
CA LEU A 501 -19.57 -3.76 18.00
C LEU A 501 -18.55 -2.96 17.20
N PRO A 502 -17.94 -1.92 17.80
CA PRO A 502 -16.74 -2.15 18.59
C PRO A 502 -16.54 -1.08 19.68
N ALA A 503 -17.17 -1.19 20.84
CA ALA A 503 -16.76 -0.39 22.01
C ALA A 503 -15.88 -1.19 22.97
N ALA A 504 -16.00 -2.52 22.96
CA ALA A 504 -15.30 -3.39 23.90
C ALA A 504 -13.88 -3.78 23.43
N SER A 505 -13.62 -3.90 22.11
CA SER A 505 -12.28 -4.19 21.58
C SER A 505 -11.33 -2.98 21.63
N MET A 506 -11.87 -1.77 21.42
CA MET A 506 -11.14 -0.51 21.62
C MET A 506 -10.80 -0.26 23.10
N ALA A 507 -11.67 -0.67 24.03
CA ALA A 507 -11.45 -0.45 25.45
C ALA A 507 -10.40 -1.40 26.05
N THR A 508 -10.21 -2.60 25.49
CA THR A 508 -9.12 -3.50 25.90
C THR A 508 -7.77 -3.12 25.31
N ALA A 509 -7.72 -2.44 24.16
CA ALA A 509 -6.50 -1.80 23.65
C ALA A 509 -6.14 -0.47 24.38
N ARG A 510 -7.05 0.05 25.22
CA ARG A 510 -6.98 1.39 25.84
C ARG A 510 -6.04 1.50 27.06
N ALA A 511 -5.47 0.39 27.51
CA ALA A 511 -4.73 0.33 28.79
C ALA A 511 -3.24 -0.02 28.65
N ASP A 512 -2.79 -0.60 27.53
CA ASP A 512 -1.46 -1.24 27.47
C ASP A 512 -0.31 -0.36 26.95
N THR A 513 -0.55 0.74 26.21
CA THR A 513 0.56 1.42 25.50
C THR A 513 1.16 2.66 26.18
N GLY A 514 0.66 3.08 27.34
CA GLY A 514 1.08 4.35 27.97
C GLY A 514 0.78 5.62 27.14
N ALA A 515 0.17 5.49 25.96
CA ALA A 515 -0.12 6.59 25.05
C ALA A 515 -1.30 7.43 25.54
N SER A 516 -1.24 8.74 25.29
CA SER A 516 -2.40 9.62 25.40
C SER A 516 -3.14 9.68 24.07
N LEU A 517 -4.46 9.50 24.09
CA LEU A 517 -5.27 9.56 22.87
C LEU A 517 -5.74 10.99 22.62
N LEU A 518 -5.35 11.58 21.49
CA LEU A 518 -5.82 12.88 21.00
C LEU A 518 -7.07 12.69 20.12
N PRO A 519 -8.27 13.13 20.56
CA PRO A 519 -9.43 13.12 19.70
C PRO A 519 -9.29 14.18 18.61
N VAL A 520 -9.31 13.78 17.34
CA VAL A 520 -9.28 14.68 16.17
C VAL A 520 -10.59 14.53 15.42
N THR A 521 -11.22 15.64 15.05
CA THR A 521 -12.39 15.65 14.16
C THR A 521 -12.08 16.48 12.93
N ILE A 522 -12.23 15.87 11.76
CA ILE A 522 -12.10 16.53 10.46
C ILE A 522 -13.51 16.57 9.85
N THR A 523 -13.89 17.71 9.30
CA THR A 523 -15.16 17.91 8.57
C THR A 523 -14.84 18.42 7.18
N ASN A 524 -15.45 17.90 6.12
CA ASN A 524 -15.39 18.53 4.81
C ASN A 524 -16.62 19.45 4.67
N GLU A 525 -16.48 20.74 4.94
CA GLU A 525 -17.55 21.74 4.81
C GLU A 525 -17.72 22.25 3.37
N GLY A 526 -16.86 21.79 2.45
CA GLY A 526 -16.83 22.19 1.06
C GLY A 526 -17.92 21.57 0.20
N GLY A 527 -17.90 21.93 -1.08
CA GLY A 527 -18.94 21.54 -2.05
C GLY A 527 -18.64 20.26 -2.84
N SER A 528 -17.40 19.77 -2.80
CA SER A 528 -16.95 18.57 -3.51
C SER A 528 -16.33 17.58 -2.53
N ASP A 529 -16.27 16.32 -2.94
CA ASP A 529 -15.50 15.32 -2.21
C ASP A 529 -14.01 15.70 -2.22
N ALA A 530 -13.35 15.56 -1.08
CA ALA A 530 -11.90 15.66 -0.99
C ALA A 530 -11.27 14.32 -1.42
N PRO A 531 -10.20 14.33 -2.25
CA PRO A 531 -9.43 13.12 -2.56
C PRO A 531 -8.68 12.60 -1.33
N ALA A 532 -7.82 11.60 -1.49
CA ALA A 532 -6.98 11.11 -0.39
C ALA A 532 -6.04 12.22 0.11
N PHE A 533 -5.84 12.29 1.42
CA PHE A 533 -4.90 13.22 2.05
C PHE A 533 -4.38 12.67 3.38
N ASP A 534 -3.28 13.23 3.88
CA ASP A 534 -2.70 12.85 5.16
C ASP A 534 -3.11 13.79 6.28
N LEU A 535 -3.51 13.24 7.43
CA LEU A 535 -3.50 13.93 8.71
C LEU A 535 -2.10 13.84 9.30
N ALA A 536 -1.45 14.98 9.55
CA ALA A 536 -0.21 15.02 10.31
C ALA A 536 -0.42 15.66 11.68
N VAL A 537 0.07 15.00 12.73
CA VAL A 537 0.11 15.55 14.09
C VAL A 537 1.54 15.86 14.47
N PHE A 538 1.73 17.06 15.01
CA PHE A 538 3.00 17.59 15.48
C PHE A 538 2.91 17.82 16.99
N VAL A 539 3.95 17.45 17.70
CA VAL A 539 4.15 17.81 19.11
C VAL A 539 5.42 18.66 19.17
N ASP A 540 5.41 19.79 19.89
CA ASP A 540 6.52 20.74 20.03
C ASP A 540 7.24 21.09 18.71
N GLY A 541 6.48 21.17 17.62
CA GLY A 541 6.97 21.48 16.27
C GLY A 541 7.52 20.31 15.46
N GLN A 542 7.52 19.09 15.99
CA GLN A 542 8.00 17.88 15.31
C GLN A 542 6.85 16.96 14.94
N ARG A 543 6.91 16.39 13.74
CA ARG A 543 5.87 15.50 13.21
C ARG A 543 5.97 14.13 13.90
N THR A 544 4.90 13.72 14.57
CA THR A 544 4.83 12.51 15.39
C THR A 544 3.87 11.46 14.83
N VAL A 545 2.84 11.87 14.10
CA VAL A 545 1.92 10.91 13.47
C VAL A 545 1.62 11.39 12.07
N VAL A 546 1.60 10.46 11.12
CA VAL A 546 1.00 10.63 9.79
C VAL A 546 -0.03 9.53 9.63
N GLN A 547 -1.28 9.92 9.38
CA GLN A 547 -2.37 8.99 9.11
C GLN A 547 -3.03 9.34 7.78
N GLY A 548 -2.99 8.41 6.84
CA GLY A 548 -3.69 8.55 5.56
C GLY A 548 -5.20 8.49 5.74
N ILE A 549 -5.90 9.33 4.97
CA ILE A 549 -7.37 9.35 4.85
C ILE A 549 -7.69 9.16 3.37
N ASP A 550 -8.37 8.07 3.01
CA ASP A 550 -8.56 7.66 1.61
C ASP A 550 -9.36 8.66 0.75
N SER A 551 -10.38 9.28 1.33
CA SER A 551 -11.18 10.36 0.74
C SER A 551 -12.20 10.86 1.75
N MET A 552 -12.81 12.01 1.48
CA MET A 552 -13.83 12.56 2.34
C MET A 552 -14.98 13.19 1.55
N GLU A 553 -16.15 12.56 1.61
CA GLU A 553 -17.36 13.08 0.94
C GLU A 553 -17.71 14.50 1.41
N ALA A 554 -18.30 15.30 0.52
CA ALA A 554 -18.80 16.63 0.86
C ALA A 554 -19.80 16.56 2.02
N GLY A 555 -19.56 17.34 3.08
CA GLY A 555 -20.37 17.38 4.30
C GLY A 555 -20.09 16.25 5.30
N ASN A 556 -19.20 15.30 5.00
CA ASN A 556 -18.87 14.21 5.90
C ASN A 556 -18.02 14.68 7.09
N VAL A 557 -18.05 13.89 8.18
CA VAL A 557 -17.27 14.12 9.40
C VAL A 557 -16.54 12.84 9.79
N THR A 558 -15.22 12.92 9.87
CA THR A 558 -14.35 11.83 10.33
C THR A 558 -13.87 12.13 11.74
N ARG A 559 -13.93 11.14 12.63
CA ARG A 559 -13.44 11.24 14.01
C ARG A 559 -12.37 10.18 14.23
N LEU A 560 -11.21 10.62 14.72
CA LEU A 560 -10.03 9.79 14.95
C LEU A 560 -9.59 9.93 16.40
N GLU A 561 -9.07 8.85 16.98
CA GLU A 561 -8.34 8.88 18.26
C GLU A 561 -6.87 8.60 17.96
N ILE A 562 -6.06 9.65 17.94
CA ILE A 562 -4.65 9.57 17.55
C ILE A 562 -3.80 9.24 18.79
N PRO A 563 -3.06 8.13 18.82
CA PRO A 563 -2.15 7.84 19.92
C PRO A 563 -0.94 8.77 19.90
N LEU A 564 -0.63 9.38 21.04
CA LEU A 564 0.54 10.24 21.25
C LEU A 564 1.41 9.68 22.38
N TYR A 565 2.67 9.43 22.07
CA TYR A 565 3.72 9.02 23.01
C TYR A 565 4.55 10.25 23.40
N VAL A 566 4.15 10.92 24.47
CA VAL A 566 4.75 12.18 24.91
C VAL A 566 5.13 12.11 26.39
N ALA A 567 6.24 12.75 26.74
CA ALA A 567 6.68 12.82 28.13
C ALA A 567 5.64 13.56 29.00
N PRO A 568 5.61 13.31 30.33
CA PRO A 568 4.79 14.12 31.22
C PRO A 568 5.25 15.59 31.20
N GLY A 569 4.30 16.50 31.04
CA GLY A 569 4.55 17.93 30.99
C GLY A 569 3.70 18.69 29.97
N LYS A 570 4.02 19.97 29.82
CA LYS A 570 3.34 20.83 28.85
C LYS A 570 3.96 20.66 27.47
N HIS A 571 3.12 20.32 26.52
CA HIS A 571 3.48 20.14 25.13
C HIS A 571 2.55 20.95 24.23
N HIS A 572 3.12 21.57 23.20
CA HIS A 572 2.38 22.25 22.16
C HIS A 572 2.00 21.23 21.07
N VAL A 573 0.71 21.01 20.85
CA VAL A 573 0.24 20.04 19.87
C VAL A 573 -0.44 20.78 18.72
N ARG A 574 -0.07 20.43 17.49
CA ARG A 574 -0.62 20.98 16.25
C ARG A 574 -1.02 19.82 15.33
N ALA A 575 -2.26 19.76 14.90
CA ALA A 575 -2.74 18.80 13.91
C ALA A 575 -3.13 19.54 12.63
N VAL A 576 -2.77 18.97 11.48
CA VAL A 576 -3.02 19.53 10.15
C VAL A 576 -3.59 18.43 9.26
N ALA A 577 -4.83 18.59 8.80
CA ALA A 577 -5.38 17.82 7.69
C ALA A 577 -4.77 18.32 6.39
N ASP A 578 -4.40 17.39 5.51
CA ASP A 578 -3.67 17.66 4.27
C ASP A 578 -2.39 18.47 4.49
N ALA A 579 -1.54 18.03 5.43
CA ALA A 579 -0.26 18.70 5.69
C ALA A 579 0.68 18.74 4.46
N GLY A 580 0.40 17.92 3.44
CA GLY A 580 1.08 17.93 2.15
C GLY A 580 0.64 19.07 1.22
N GLY A 581 -0.50 19.72 1.48
CA GLY A 581 -1.09 20.75 0.61
C GLY A 581 -1.48 20.21 -0.76
N THR A 582 -1.94 18.96 -0.81
CA THR A 582 -2.27 18.24 -2.05
C THR A 582 -3.71 18.43 -2.46
N VAL A 583 -4.59 18.71 -1.51
CA VAL A 583 -5.99 19.05 -1.71
C VAL A 583 -6.08 20.55 -1.92
N ARG A 584 -6.71 20.96 -3.01
CA ARG A 584 -7.00 22.36 -3.23
C ARG A 584 -8.25 22.75 -2.46
N GLU A 585 -8.10 23.53 -1.39
CA GLU A 585 -9.19 23.85 -0.49
C GLU A 585 -9.80 25.24 -0.73
N ALA A 586 -11.03 25.45 -0.24
CA ALA A 586 -11.67 26.75 -0.20
C ALA A 586 -10.96 27.69 0.80
N SER A 587 -10.45 27.14 1.89
CA SER A 587 -9.61 27.81 2.87
C SER A 587 -8.51 26.87 3.35
N GLU A 588 -7.27 27.33 3.27
CA GLU A 588 -6.09 26.62 3.81
C GLU A 588 -5.82 26.95 5.29
N SER A 589 -6.77 27.64 5.95
CA SER A 589 -6.56 28.23 7.28
C SER A 589 -7.30 27.53 8.41
N ASN A 590 -8.22 26.63 8.07
CA ASN A 590 -9.14 25.92 8.95
C ASN A 590 -8.91 24.40 8.94
N ASN A 591 -8.05 23.88 8.08
CA ASN A 591 -7.58 22.48 8.07
C ASN A 591 -6.54 22.19 9.18
N MET A 592 -6.26 23.16 10.06
CA MET A 592 -5.32 23.05 11.17
C MET A 592 -5.94 23.46 12.50
N ALA A 593 -5.57 22.75 13.58
CA ALA A 593 -5.78 23.19 14.95
C ALA A 593 -4.51 23.02 15.78
N GLU A 594 -4.32 23.91 16.77
CA GLU A 594 -3.20 23.85 17.70
C GLU A 594 -3.65 24.21 19.13
N ALA A 595 -3.05 23.56 20.13
CA ALA A 595 -3.32 23.80 21.54
C ALA A 595 -2.17 23.30 22.42
N ASP A 596 -1.98 23.94 23.58
CA ASP A 596 -1.08 23.44 24.60
C ASP A 596 -1.84 22.46 25.52
N TYR A 597 -1.29 21.27 25.70
CA TYR A 597 -1.81 20.27 26.62
C TYR A 597 -0.77 19.93 27.70
N ASP A 598 -1.27 19.62 28.89
CA ASP A 598 -0.45 19.15 30.01
C ASP A 598 -0.68 17.64 30.14
N PHE A 599 0.26 16.86 29.59
CA PHE A 599 0.25 15.40 29.62
C PHE A 599 0.74 14.94 31.00
N ARG A 600 0.00 14.02 31.64
CA ARG A 600 0.19 13.64 33.04
C ARG A 600 0.56 12.19 33.22
#